data_AF-A0A7S1SM94-F1
#
_entry.id   AF-A0A7S1SM94-F1
#
_cell.length_a   1.000
_cell.length_b   1.000
_cell.length_c   1.000
_cell.angle_alpha   90.00
_cell.angle_beta   90.00
_cell.angle_gamma   90.00
#
_symmetry.space_group_name_H-M   'P 1'
#
loop_
_entity.id
_entity.type
_entity.pdbx_description
1 polymer ?
#
loop_
_entity_poly.entity_id
_entity_poly.type
_entity_poly.pdbx_seq_one_letter_code
_entity_poly.pdbx_strand_id
1 'polypeptide(L)'
;GSMWSDGHWHHLVATLSYTTGDSAYYVNGTLIHTLPGVRVNDVFRTVPRAGGELLLGVGMETAGDGTTVVNQLASMLVDDLRFHNRVLTPDEVAEGVWQSPQDTMMVDNLVLH
;
A
#
# COMPACT_ATOMS: atom_id res chain seq x y z
N GLY A 1 -12.08 6.73 -13.71
CA GLY A 1 -11.54 6.62 -12.35
C GLY A 1 -10.74 7.87 -12.08
N SER A 2 -10.92 8.50 -10.93
CA SER A 2 -10.08 9.63 -10.52
C SER A 2 -8.64 9.13 -10.35
N MET A 3 -7.70 9.70 -11.08
CA MET A 3 -6.27 9.42 -10.91
C MET A 3 -5.77 10.32 -9.77
N TRP A 4 -5.27 9.72 -8.68
CA TRP A 4 -4.64 10.43 -7.54
C TRP A 4 -3.21 10.90 -7.85
N SER A 5 -2.96 11.25 -9.11
CA SER A 5 -1.70 11.81 -9.60
C SER A 5 -1.86 13.33 -9.77
N ASP A 6 -2.31 14.00 -8.71
CA ASP A 6 -2.66 15.42 -8.73
C ASP A 6 -1.59 16.34 -8.10
N GLY A 7 -0.48 15.76 -7.64
CA GLY A 7 0.64 16.50 -7.03
C GLY A 7 0.50 16.76 -5.54
N HIS A 8 -0.51 16.20 -4.87
CA HIS A 8 -0.69 16.29 -3.42
C HIS A 8 -0.33 15.00 -2.69
N TRP A 9 0.03 15.13 -1.42
CA TRP A 9 0.21 13.98 -0.55
C TRP A 9 -1.13 13.27 -0.29
N HIS A 10 -1.14 11.96 -0.45
CA HIS A 10 -2.26 11.11 -0.11
C HIS A 10 -1.85 10.05 0.90
N HIS A 11 -2.72 9.80 1.86
CA HIS A 11 -2.56 8.70 2.80
C HIS A 11 -3.31 7.48 2.28
N LEU A 12 -2.57 6.39 2.07
CA LEU A 12 -3.10 5.14 1.53
C LEU A 12 -3.02 4.06 2.59
N VAL A 13 -4.12 3.34 2.79
CA VAL A 13 -4.14 2.16 3.67
C VAL A 13 -4.78 0.99 2.93
N ALA A 14 -4.14 -0.17 3.01
CA ALA A 14 -4.68 -1.44 2.58
C ALA A 14 -4.68 -2.42 3.76
N THR A 15 -5.81 -3.07 4.02
CA THR A 15 -5.92 -4.11 5.04
C THR A 15 -6.18 -5.46 4.39
N LEU A 16 -5.71 -6.54 5.02
CA LEU A 16 -6.01 -7.91 4.61
C LEU A 16 -6.18 -8.81 5.83
N SER A 17 -7.35 -9.45 5.94
CA SER A 17 -7.59 -10.55 6.88
C SER A 17 -7.08 -11.86 6.29
N TYR A 18 -6.04 -12.45 6.88
CA TYR A 18 -5.57 -13.79 6.47
C TYR A 18 -6.53 -14.92 6.87
N THR A 19 -7.45 -14.66 7.80
CA THR A 19 -8.44 -15.65 8.24
C THR A 19 -9.60 -15.75 7.26
N THR A 20 -10.10 -14.62 6.76
CA THR A 20 -11.30 -14.56 5.91
C THR A 20 -11.01 -14.23 4.46
N GLY A 21 -9.85 -13.64 4.17
CA GLY A 21 -9.51 -13.10 2.85
C GLY A 21 -10.09 -11.72 2.57
N ASP A 22 -10.75 -11.08 3.53
CA ASP A 22 -11.35 -9.78 3.30
C ASP A 22 -10.28 -8.69 3.27
N SER A 23 -10.33 -7.85 2.24
CA SER A 23 -9.49 -6.66 2.11
C SER A 23 -10.30 -5.38 1.97
N ALA A 24 -9.70 -4.29 2.43
CA ALA A 24 -10.26 -2.95 2.30
C ALA A 24 -9.16 -1.95 1.93
N TYR A 25 -9.52 -0.95 1.15
CA TYR A 25 -8.62 0.10 0.66
C TYR A 25 -9.17 1.47 1.04
N TYR A 26 -8.30 2.31 1.58
CA TYR A 26 -8.65 3.64 2.06
C TYR A 26 -7.74 4.68 1.42
N VAL A 27 -8.32 5.85 1.12
CA VAL A 27 -7.59 7.04 0.68
C VAL A 27 -8.00 8.18 1.61
N ASN A 28 -7.03 8.85 2.21
CA ASN A 28 -7.24 9.97 3.14
C ASN A 28 -8.26 9.61 4.24
N GLY A 29 -8.08 8.43 4.85
CA GLY A 29 -8.96 7.92 5.92
C GLY A 29 -10.33 7.40 5.46
N THR A 30 -10.70 7.59 4.19
CA THR A 30 -12.01 7.19 3.67
C THR A 30 -11.94 5.85 2.96
N LEU A 31 -12.86 4.93 3.29
CA LEU A 31 -12.99 3.64 2.60
C LEU A 31 -13.42 3.85 1.14
N ILE A 32 -12.57 3.44 0.19
CA ILE A 32 -12.86 3.56 -1.25
C ILE A 32 -13.26 2.23 -1.89
N HIS A 33 -12.85 1.10 -1.31
CA HIS A 33 -13.12 -0.21 -1.89
C HIS A 33 -12.98 -1.36 -0.88
N THR A 34 -13.73 -2.44 -1.10
CA THR A 34 -13.62 -3.71 -0.35
C THR A 34 -13.63 -4.89 -1.32
N LEU A 35 -12.77 -5.88 -1.08
CA LEU A 35 -12.79 -7.15 -1.79
C LEU A 35 -12.96 -8.30 -0.79
N PRO A 36 -14.11 -8.99 -0.78
CA PRO A 36 -14.32 -10.13 0.10
C PRO A 36 -13.63 -11.39 -0.43
N GLY A 37 -13.16 -12.26 0.48
CA GLY A 37 -12.74 -13.62 0.14
C GLY A 37 -11.55 -13.74 -0.83
N VAL A 38 -10.63 -12.78 -0.80
CA VAL A 38 -9.36 -12.87 -1.55
C VAL A 38 -8.60 -14.10 -1.08
N ARG A 39 -8.14 -14.93 -2.03
CA ARG A 39 -7.31 -16.09 -1.72
C ARG A 39 -5.95 -15.63 -1.24
N VAL A 40 -5.81 -15.44 0.07
CA VAL A 40 -4.58 -14.91 0.70
C VAL A 40 -3.34 -15.74 0.38
N ASN A 41 -3.51 -17.05 0.15
CA ASN A 41 -2.44 -17.96 -0.25
C ASN A 41 -1.96 -17.78 -1.70
N ASP A 42 -2.71 -17.07 -2.54
CA ASP A 42 -2.32 -16.72 -3.92
C ASP A 42 -1.65 -15.35 -3.98
N VAL A 43 -2.01 -14.42 -3.09
CA VAL A 43 -1.43 -13.06 -3.00
C VAL A 43 -0.11 -13.05 -2.22
N PHE A 44 -0.06 -13.77 -1.10
CA PHE A 44 1.14 -13.99 -0.30
C PHE A 44 1.44 -15.48 -0.30
N ARG A 45 1.83 -15.98 -1.49
CA ARG A 45 2.16 -17.38 -1.68
C ARG A 45 3.34 -17.73 -0.80
N THR A 46 3.03 -18.36 0.34
CA THR A 46 3.93 -18.69 1.45
C THR A 46 4.56 -17.46 2.10
N VAL A 47 4.79 -17.53 3.42
CA VAL A 47 5.72 -16.71 4.21
C VAL A 47 6.82 -16.15 3.30
N PRO A 48 7.21 -14.86 3.38
CA PRO A 48 8.36 -14.36 2.62
C PRO A 48 9.42 -15.44 2.72
N ARG A 49 9.80 -16.05 1.58
CA ARG A 49 10.87 -17.06 1.59
C ARG A 49 11.99 -16.44 2.40
N ALA A 50 12.62 -17.19 3.30
CA ALA A 50 13.75 -16.64 4.06
C ALA A 50 14.71 -15.98 3.05
N GLY A 51 14.88 -14.65 3.15
CA GLY A 51 15.59 -13.83 2.16
C GLY A 51 14.74 -13.03 1.15
N GLY A 52 13.42 -12.93 1.30
CA GLY A 52 12.58 -12.05 0.49
C GLY A 52 12.82 -10.57 0.79
N GLU A 53 12.80 -9.73 -0.24
CA GLU A 53 12.98 -8.28 -0.15
C GLU A 53 11.63 -7.55 -0.24
N LEU A 54 11.46 -6.48 0.54
CA LEU A 54 10.39 -5.51 0.34
C LEU A 54 10.89 -4.46 -0.65
N LEU A 55 10.14 -4.26 -1.73
CA LEU A 55 10.44 -3.24 -2.72
C LEU A 55 9.27 -2.26 -2.82
N LEU A 56 9.59 -0.97 -2.97
CA LEU A 56 8.63 0.13 -3.08
C LEU A 56 8.78 0.81 -4.44
N GLY A 57 7.67 1.29 -5.00
CA GLY A 57 7.68 1.97 -6.31
C GLY A 57 7.96 1.05 -7.50
N VAL A 58 7.85 -0.27 -7.30
CA VAL A 58 8.05 -1.28 -8.35
C VAL A 58 6.91 -2.29 -8.35
N GLY A 59 6.42 -2.62 -9.55
CA GLY A 59 5.60 -3.78 -9.82
C GLY A 59 6.44 -4.84 -10.53
N MET A 60 6.32 -6.08 -10.07
CA MET A 60 6.94 -7.25 -10.67
C MET A 60 5.88 -8.04 -11.41
N GLU A 61 6.18 -8.41 -12.65
CA GLU A 61 5.36 -9.32 -13.42
C GLU A 61 6.16 -10.60 -13.66
N THR A 62 5.62 -11.74 -13.22
CA THR A 62 6.18 -13.05 -13.56
C THR A 62 5.41 -13.61 -14.75
N ALA A 63 6.08 -13.73 -15.88
CA ALA A 63 5.53 -14.37 -17.07
C ALA A 63 5.29 -15.88 -16.81
N GLY A 64 4.44 -16.50 -17.62
CA GLY A 64 4.08 -17.92 -17.48
C GLY A 64 5.25 -18.90 -17.65
N ASP A 65 6.39 -18.44 -18.17
CA ASP A 65 7.65 -19.19 -18.29
C ASP A 65 8.54 -19.10 -17.04
N GLY A 66 8.10 -18.36 -16.01
CA GLY A 66 8.82 -18.15 -14.75
C GLY A 66 9.77 -16.95 -14.77
N THR A 67 9.91 -16.24 -15.90
CA THR A 67 10.71 -15.02 -15.98
C THR A 67 10.03 -13.90 -15.22
N THR A 68 10.71 -13.30 -14.25
CA THR A 68 10.21 -12.12 -13.53
C THR A 68 10.88 -10.88 -14.08
N VAL A 69 10.08 -9.91 -14.53
CA VAL A 69 10.56 -8.62 -15.00
C VAL A 69 10.08 -7.50 -14.09
N VAL A 70 10.96 -6.53 -13.84
CA VAL A 70 10.62 -5.28 -13.16
C VAL A 70 10.42 -4.22 -14.23
N ASN A 71 9.18 -4.05 -14.69
CA ASN A 71 8.84 -3.13 -15.77
C ASN A 71 7.76 -2.10 -15.38
N GLN A 72 7.22 -2.17 -14.16
CA GLN A 72 6.24 -1.23 -13.64
C GLN A 72 6.90 -0.35 -12.59
N LEU A 73 7.57 0.72 -13.01
CA LEU A 73 8.20 1.67 -12.10
C LEU A 73 7.24 2.83 -11.80
N ALA A 74 7.14 3.22 -10.54
CA ALA A 74 6.39 4.39 -10.12
C ALA A 74 7.36 5.48 -9.65
N SER A 75 7.25 6.68 -10.25
CA SER A 75 7.86 7.89 -9.69
C SER A 75 6.96 8.39 -8.56
N MET A 76 7.40 8.21 -7.32
CA MET A 76 6.63 8.56 -6.13
C MET A 76 7.54 9.07 -5.02
N LEU A 77 6.97 9.93 -4.16
CA LEU A 77 7.52 10.23 -2.85
C LEU A 77 6.75 9.39 -1.82
N VAL A 78 7.45 8.87 -0.82
CA VAL A 78 6.86 8.08 0.27
C VAL A 78 7.37 8.64 1.58
N ASP A 79 6.46 8.86 2.52
CA ASP A 79 6.77 9.20 3.90
C ASP A 79 5.90 8.35 4.84
N ASP A 80 6.38 8.15 6.06
CA ASP A 80 5.71 7.45 7.17
C ASP A 80 5.12 6.08 6.81
N LEU A 81 5.97 5.20 6.25
CA LEU A 81 5.58 3.84 5.92
C LEU A 81 5.44 2.97 7.18
N ARG A 82 4.26 2.36 7.38
CA ARG A 82 3.96 1.52 8.54
C ARG A 82 3.42 0.15 8.11
N PHE A 83 3.79 -0.88 8.88
CA PHE A 83 3.26 -2.24 8.75
C PHE A 83 2.62 -2.68 10.07
N HIS A 84 1.44 -3.27 9.98
CA HIS A 84 0.71 -3.80 11.12
C HIS A 84 0.52 -5.31 10.96
N ASN A 85 0.74 -6.05 12.04
CA ASN A 85 0.49 -7.50 12.11
C ASN A 85 -0.96 -7.83 12.47
N ARG A 86 -1.87 -6.86 12.33
CA ARG A 86 -3.30 -6.98 12.60
C ARG A 86 -4.09 -6.19 11.57
N VAL A 87 -5.35 -6.54 11.41
CA VAL A 87 -6.29 -5.76 10.62
C VAL A 87 -6.63 -4.48 11.40
N LEU A 88 -6.44 -3.32 10.79
CA LEU A 88 -6.90 -2.05 11.32
C LEU A 88 -8.41 -1.92 11.10
N THR A 89 -9.10 -1.36 12.08
CA THR A 89 -10.53 -1.00 11.96
C THR A 89 -10.69 0.30 11.15
N PRO A 90 -11.88 0.57 10.57
CA PRO A 90 -12.13 1.83 9.88
C PRO A 90 -11.84 3.07 10.74
N ASP A 91 -12.20 3.05 12.01
CA ASP A 91 -11.97 4.17 12.94
C ASP A 91 -10.47 4.40 13.18
N GLU A 92 -9.69 3.33 13.33
CA GLU A 92 -8.23 3.44 13.48
C GLU A 92 -7.56 4.01 12.23
N VAL A 93 -8.06 3.68 11.04
CA VAL A 93 -7.55 4.24 9.78
C VAL A 93 -7.90 5.73 9.65
N ALA A 94 -9.10 6.12 10.07
CA ALA A 94 -9.57 7.50 9.98
C ALA A 94 -8.92 8.42 11.03
N GLU A 95 -8.77 7.96 12.27
CA GLU A 95 -8.38 8.81 13.42
C GLU A 95 -6.93 8.61 13.87
N GLY A 96 -6.35 7.42 13.69
CA GLY A 96 -5.10 7.03 14.35
C GLY A 96 -3.85 7.03 13.48
N VAL A 97 -4.01 6.96 12.16
CA VAL A 97 -2.88 6.85 11.20
C VAL A 97 -2.81 8.06 10.27
N TRP A 98 -3.93 8.72 10.02
CA TRP A 98 -3.99 9.90 9.19
C TRP A 98 -3.76 11.18 10.00
N GLN A 99 -2.57 11.77 9.88
CA GLN A 99 -2.45 13.22 10.08
C GLN A 99 -2.53 13.84 8.69
N SER A 100 -3.53 14.70 8.44
CA SER A 100 -3.56 15.46 7.19
C SER A 100 -2.19 16.11 7.03
N PRO A 101 -1.46 15.83 5.94
CA PRO A 101 -0.48 16.80 5.49
C PRO A 101 -1.25 18.11 5.40
N GLN A 102 -0.75 19.19 6.00
CA GLN A 102 -1.21 20.53 5.62
C GLN A 102 -1.22 20.55 4.09
N ASP A 103 -2.27 21.01 3.41
CA ASP A 103 -2.40 21.02 1.94
C ASP A 103 -1.19 21.66 1.26
N THR A 104 -0.11 20.90 1.16
CA THR A 104 1.17 21.31 0.61
C THR A 104 1.37 20.42 -0.59
N MET A 105 1.59 21.08 -1.73
CA MET A 105 2.15 20.46 -2.92
C MET A 105 3.32 19.57 -2.50
N MET A 106 3.54 18.46 -3.20
CA MET A 106 4.75 17.66 -3.01
C MET A 106 5.99 18.56 -3.23
N VAL A 107 6.60 19.02 -2.13
CA VAL A 107 7.87 19.74 -2.11
C VAL A 107 8.92 18.85 -1.47
N ASP A 108 10.02 18.67 -2.19
CA ASP A 108 11.17 17.89 -1.73
C ASP A 108 11.93 18.71 -0.69
N ASN A 109 11.76 18.36 0.59
CA ASN A 109 12.56 18.88 1.68
C ASN A 109 13.28 17.70 2.34
N LEU A 110 14.34 17.19 1.70
CA LEU A 110 15.22 16.22 2.33
C LEU A 110 15.93 16.87 3.52
N VAL A 111 15.43 16.62 4.73
CA VAL A 111 16.13 16.94 5.98
C VAL A 111 16.80 15.67 6.49
N LEU A 112 18.12 15.60 6.30
CA LEU A 112 18.94 14.54 6.91
C LEU A 112 19.24 14.92 8.37
N HIS A 113 18.87 14.05 9.30
CA HIS A 113 19.30 14.11 10.70
C HIS A 113 20.52 13.22 10.95
#